data_AF-A0ABD3I2A5-F1
#
_entry.id   AF-A0ABD3I2A5-F1
#
_cell.length_a   1.000
_cell.length_b   1.000
_cell.length_c   1.000
_cell.angle_alpha   90.00
_cell.angle_beta   90.00
_cell.angle_gamma   90.00
#
_symmetry.space_group_name_H-M   'P 1'
#
loop_
_entity.id
_entity.type
_entity.pdbx_description
1 polymer ?
#
loop_
_entity_poly.entity_id
_entity_poly.type
_entity_poly.pdbx_seq_one_letter_code
_entity_poly.pdbx_strand_id
1 'polypeptide(L)'
;MSTFVEAPAGDAQSGEKLFKSKCSFCHTLEKGGAHKMGPNLAGLLGKKAGQAAGYDYSVANKNSEVVWSEDTLYEYLLNPKEYMPGTKKPFHGVKKEQDRADLIAYLKKNAKGSEDAKLSEAGQQRLELKPLR
;
A
#
# COMPACT_ATOMS: atom_id res chain seq x y z
N MET A 1 -13.37 17.19 1.26
CA MET A 1 -12.35 16.14 1.39
C MET A 1 -12.87 14.99 0.56
N SER A 2 -12.26 14.71 -0.60
CA SER A 2 -12.69 13.61 -1.47
C SER A 2 -12.33 12.28 -0.81
N THR A 3 -13.28 11.35 -0.73
CA THR A 3 -13.06 9.99 -0.19
C THR A 3 -12.63 9.03 -1.31
N PHE A 4 -12.07 7.85 -0.99
CA PHE A 4 -11.66 6.91 -2.05
C PHE A 4 -12.86 6.39 -2.85
N VAL A 5 -14.05 6.34 -2.25
CA VAL A 5 -15.31 5.97 -2.94
C VAL A 5 -15.61 6.90 -4.12
N GLU A 6 -15.23 8.18 -4.03
CA GLU A 6 -15.41 9.19 -5.09
C GLU A 6 -14.19 9.30 -6.00
N ALA A 7 -13.11 8.57 -5.71
CA ALA A 7 -11.90 8.62 -6.50
C ALA A 7 -12.13 7.99 -7.89
N PRO A 8 -11.44 8.50 -8.93
CA PRO A 8 -11.50 7.87 -10.24
C PRO A 8 -10.92 6.45 -10.19
N ALA A 9 -11.30 5.62 -11.15
CA ALA A 9 -10.74 4.26 -11.28
C ALA A 9 -9.21 4.33 -11.46
N GLY A 10 -8.49 3.61 -10.61
CA GLY A 10 -7.02 3.59 -10.64
C GLY A 10 -6.44 2.66 -11.71
N ASP A 11 -5.37 3.09 -12.36
CA ASP A 11 -4.54 2.29 -13.26
C ASP A 11 -3.24 1.85 -12.57
N ALA A 12 -3.08 0.54 -12.37
CA ALA A 12 -1.90 -0.04 -11.76
C ALA A 12 -0.61 0.18 -12.56
N GLN A 13 -0.66 0.33 -13.90
CA GLN A 13 0.55 0.60 -14.69
C GLN A 13 1.04 2.04 -14.48
N SER A 14 0.13 3.00 -14.45
CA SER A 14 0.45 4.38 -14.07
C SER A 14 0.91 4.46 -12.60
N GLY A 15 0.27 3.69 -11.71
CA GLY A 15 0.66 3.55 -10.31
C GLY A 15 2.08 3.00 -10.10
N GLU A 16 2.52 2.08 -10.95
CA GLU A 16 3.89 1.56 -10.92
C GLU A 16 4.93 2.66 -11.16
N LYS A 17 4.68 3.53 -12.15
CA LYS A 17 5.56 4.67 -12.46
C LYS A 17 5.62 5.66 -11.29
N LEU A 18 4.48 5.90 -10.65
CA LEU A 18 4.40 6.73 -9.44
C LEU A 18 5.15 6.10 -8.28
N PHE A 19 4.99 4.80 -8.05
CA PHE A 19 5.73 4.10 -6.99
C PHE A 19 7.24 4.17 -7.23
N LYS A 20 7.70 3.89 -8.46
CA LYS A 20 9.12 3.98 -8.83
C LYS A 20 9.69 5.37 -8.53
N SER A 21 9.01 6.42 -8.94
CA SER A 21 9.48 7.80 -8.80
C SER A 21 9.35 8.39 -7.39
N LYS A 22 8.34 7.98 -6.61
CA LYS A 22 8.00 8.62 -5.33
C LYS A 22 8.22 7.74 -4.10
N CYS A 23 8.28 6.42 -4.25
CA CYS A 23 8.19 5.49 -3.12
C CYS A 23 9.33 4.46 -3.08
N SER A 24 9.80 3.98 -4.24
CA SER A 24 10.71 2.84 -4.33
C SER A 24 12.09 3.05 -3.70
N PHE A 25 12.52 4.31 -3.57
CA PHE A 25 13.74 4.66 -2.85
C PHE A 25 13.64 4.31 -1.36
N CYS A 26 12.45 4.48 -0.76
CA CYS A 26 12.22 4.25 0.67
C CYS A 26 11.57 2.89 0.95
N HIS A 27 10.89 2.28 -0.01
CA HIS A 27 10.04 1.13 0.24
C HIS A 27 10.30 -0.02 -0.74
N THR A 28 10.15 -1.23 -0.23
CA THR A 28 10.07 -2.50 -0.98
C THR A 28 8.65 -3.06 -0.84
N LEU A 29 8.23 -3.92 -1.76
CA LEU A 29 6.87 -4.50 -1.76
C LEU A 29 6.87 -6.01 -1.59
N GLU A 30 8.00 -6.64 -1.87
CA GLU A 30 8.20 -8.07 -1.88
C GLU A 30 8.15 -8.62 -0.45
N LYS A 31 7.47 -9.76 -0.26
CA LYS A 31 7.44 -10.44 1.02
C LYS A 31 8.85 -10.82 1.45
N GLY A 32 9.23 -10.47 2.68
CA GLY A 32 10.59 -10.67 3.19
C GLY A 32 11.63 -9.71 2.60
N GLY A 33 11.20 -8.74 1.79
CA GLY A 33 12.06 -7.69 1.27
C GLY A 33 12.59 -6.79 2.39
N ALA A 34 13.78 -6.21 2.17
CA ALA A 34 14.45 -5.38 3.15
C ALA A 34 13.67 -4.08 3.44
N HIS A 35 13.72 -3.63 4.70
CA HIS A 35 13.47 -2.23 5.02
C HIS A 35 14.55 -1.36 4.37
N LYS A 36 14.17 -0.18 3.88
CA LYS A 36 15.13 0.85 3.46
C LYS A 36 15.01 2.02 4.43
N MET A 37 14.96 3.25 3.92
CA MET A 37 14.58 4.41 4.72
C MET A 37 13.15 4.30 5.29
N GLY A 38 12.26 3.63 4.57
CA GLY A 38 10.91 3.27 5.01
C GLY A 38 10.76 1.76 5.25
N PRO A 39 9.67 1.33 5.89
CA PRO A 39 9.38 -0.09 6.08
C PRO A 39 9.09 -0.77 4.73
N ASN A 40 9.33 -2.08 4.66
CA ASN A 40 8.73 -2.93 3.63
C ASN A 40 7.20 -2.86 3.75
N LEU A 41 6.51 -2.86 2.61
CA LEU A 41 5.06 -2.69 2.53
C LEU A 41 4.33 -4.00 2.22
N ALA A 42 4.98 -5.17 2.29
CA ALA A 42 4.32 -6.44 1.99
C ALA A 42 3.15 -6.71 2.96
N GLY A 43 1.99 -6.98 2.38
CA GLY A 43 0.72 -7.13 3.08
C GLY A 43 0.30 -5.86 3.81
N LEU A 44 0.52 -4.68 3.22
CA LEU A 44 0.17 -3.39 3.84
C LEU A 44 -1.33 -3.28 4.15
N LEU A 45 -2.17 -3.65 3.18
CA LEU A 45 -3.63 -3.54 3.33
C LEU A 45 -4.14 -4.45 4.44
N GLY A 46 -5.05 -3.93 5.25
CA GLY A 46 -5.63 -4.59 6.43
C GLY A 46 -4.75 -4.54 7.68
N LYS A 47 -3.47 -4.10 7.60
CA LYS A 47 -2.60 -4.02 8.79
C LYS A 47 -2.75 -2.69 9.52
N LYS A 48 -2.67 -2.76 10.86
CA LYS A 48 -2.47 -1.58 11.70
C LYS A 48 -1.13 -0.91 11.36
N ALA A 49 -1.10 0.42 11.37
CA ALA A 49 0.11 1.19 11.19
C ALA A 49 1.14 0.88 12.28
N GLY A 50 2.43 1.03 11.93
CA GLY A 50 3.53 0.85 12.88
C GLY A 50 3.89 -0.60 13.22
N GLN A 51 3.45 -1.59 12.44
CA GLN A 51 3.55 -3.02 12.79
C GLN A 51 4.57 -3.84 11.98
N ALA A 52 5.29 -3.26 11.00
CA ALA A 52 6.30 -4.05 10.29
C ALA A 52 7.44 -4.44 11.23
N ALA A 53 7.57 -5.74 11.47
CA ALA A 53 8.61 -6.29 12.35
C ALA A 53 10.00 -5.87 11.89
N GLY A 54 10.85 -5.44 12.82
CA GLY A 54 12.23 -5.02 12.52
C GLY A 54 12.40 -3.59 12.00
N TYR A 55 11.32 -2.81 11.83
CA TYR A 55 11.41 -1.39 11.47
C TYR A 55 11.12 -0.47 12.67
N ASP A 56 11.96 0.55 12.89
CA ASP A 56 11.72 1.54 13.94
C ASP A 56 10.83 2.69 13.47
N TYR A 57 9.55 2.62 13.82
CA TYR A 57 8.57 3.66 13.55
C TYR A 57 8.65 4.84 14.52
N SER A 58 8.26 6.03 14.05
CA SER A 58 7.94 7.17 14.92
C SER A 58 6.83 6.82 15.92
N VAL A 59 6.85 7.43 17.11
CA VAL A 59 5.79 7.31 18.13
C VAL A 59 4.42 7.60 17.55
N ALA A 60 4.29 8.66 16.74
CA ALA A 60 3.05 9.01 16.05
C ALA A 60 2.48 7.86 15.22
N ASN A 61 3.33 7.17 14.45
CA ASN A 61 2.89 6.06 13.60
C ASN A 61 2.49 4.82 14.42
N LYS A 62 3.28 4.47 15.45
CA LYS A 62 2.96 3.37 16.39
C LYS A 62 1.61 3.58 17.08
N ASN A 63 1.29 4.84 17.44
CA ASN A 63 0.10 5.19 18.20
C ASN A 63 -1.09 5.68 17.35
N SER A 64 -0.96 5.74 16.02
CA SER A 64 -1.96 6.36 15.14
C SER A 64 -3.30 5.61 15.07
N GLU A 65 -3.36 4.36 15.52
CA GLU A 65 -4.52 3.46 15.43
C GLU A 65 -5.06 3.17 14.04
N VAL A 66 -4.48 3.78 13.01
CA VAL A 66 -4.84 3.61 11.60
C VAL A 66 -4.70 2.16 11.18
N VAL A 67 -5.73 1.64 10.52
CA VAL A 67 -5.68 0.39 9.75
C VAL A 67 -5.64 0.76 8.28
N TRP A 68 -4.65 0.26 7.55
CA TRP A 68 -4.45 0.63 6.15
C TRP A 68 -5.51 -0.03 5.26
N SER A 69 -6.40 0.80 4.72
CA SER A 69 -7.41 0.51 3.72
C SER A 69 -7.17 1.40 2.51
N GLU A 70 -7.96 1.24 1.44
CA GLU A 70 -7.89 2.14 0.30
C GLU A 70 -8.26 3.58 0.71
N ASP A 71 -9.29 3.78 1.54
CA ASP A 71 -9.69 5.09 2.06
C ASP A 71 -8.59 5.76 2.89
N THR A 72 -8.07 5.06 3.91
CA THR A 72 -7.06 5.64 4.81
C THR A 72 -5.73 5.89 4.08
N LEU A 73 -5.39 5.07 3.08
CA LEU A 73 -4.24 5.35 2.22
C LEU A 73 -4.49 6.56 1.32
N TYR A 74 -5.70 6.70 0.77
CA TYR A 74 -6.04 7.83 -0.09
C TYR A 74 -5.93 9.16 0.65
N GLU A 75 -6.42 9.23 1.88
CA GLU A 75 -6.28 10.42 2.73
C GLU A 75 -4.82 10.64 3.19
N TYR A 76 -4.16 9.60 3.69
CA TYR A 76 -2.78 9.69 4.16
C TYR A 76 -1.82 10.12 3.05
N LEU A 77 -2.01 9.64 1.82
CA LEU A 77 -1.16 9.98 0.69
C LEU A 77 -1.35 11.43 0.23
N LEU A 78 -2.47 12.09 0.52
CA LEU A 78 -2.66 13.51 0.20
C LEU A 78 -1.70 14.40 0.99
N ASN A 79 -1.55 14.15 2.29
CA ASN A 79 -0.62 14.86 3.17
C ASN A 79 -0.26 14.04 4.43
N PRO A 80 0.83 13.25 4.39
CA PRO A 80 1.20 12.38 5.51
C PRO A 80 1.44 13.11 6.83
N LYS A 81 1.99 14.33 6.79
CA LYS A 81 2.32 15.09 8.00
C LYS A 81 1.08 15.65 8.68
N GLU A 82 0.06 15.99 7.90
CA GLU A 82 -1.22 16.48 8.41
C GLU A 82 -2.10 15.32 8.90
N TYR A 83 -2.14 14.22 8.15
CA TYR A 83 -2.88 13.02 8.54
C TYR A 83 -2.27 12.33 9.78
N MET A 84 -0.95 12.36 9.91
CA MET A 84 -0.24 11.75 11.04
C MET A 84 0.83 12.71 11.59
N PRO A 85 0.43 13.70 12.41
CA PRO A 85 1.36 14.65 13.02
C PRO A 85 2.45 13.96 13.82
N GLY A 86 3.71 14.30 13.55
CA GLY A 86 4.88 13.66 14.16
C GLY A 86 5.42 12.43 13.41
N THR A 87 4.84 12.07 12.25
CA THR A 87 5.46 11.07 11.36
C THR A 87 6.85 11.51 10.90
N LYS A 88 7.79 10.56 10.88
CA LYS A 88 9.16 10.78 10.35
C LYS A 88 9.25 10.69 8.83
N LYS A 89 8.15 10.38 8.12
CA LYS A 89 8.15 10.19 6.66
C LYS A 89 8.39 11.52 5.93
N PRO A 90 9.51 11.69 5.19
CA PRO A 90 9.80 12.93 4.46
C PRO A 90 9.08 12.95 3.10
N PHE A 91 7.75 12.98 3.11
CA PHE A 91 6.93 12.94 1.89
C PHE A 91 5.85 14.02 1.90
N HIS A 92 5.81 14.85 0.85
CA HIS A 92 4.89 15.98 0.71
C HIS A 92 3.47 15.59 0.27
N GLY A 93 3.27 14.33 -0.11
CA GLY A 93 2.00 13.79 -0.58
C GLY A 93 1.84 13.75 -2.10
N VAL A 94 0.70 13.23 -2.54
CA VAL A 94 0.27 13.10 -3.93
C VAL A 94 -1.03 13.88 -4.08
N LYS A 95 -0.97 15.07 -4.69
CA LYS A 95 -2.09 16.03 -4.71
C LYS A 95 -3.17 15.70 -5.74
N LYS A 96 -2.79 15.11 -6.88
CA LYS A 96 -3.73 14.69 -7.91
C LYS A 96 -4.51 13.46 -7.46
N GLU A 97 -5.83 13.50 -7.62
CA GLU A 97 -6.73 12.42 -7.23
C GLU A 97 -6.46 11.13 -8.00
N GLN A 98 -6.29 11.25 -9.33
CA GLN A 98 -5.94 10.12 -10.20
C GLN A 98 -4.62 9.47 -9.77
N ASP A 99 -3.56 10.24 -9.55
CA ASP A 99 -2.27 9.70 -9.12
C ASP A 99 -2.37 8.92 -7.79
N ARG A 100 -3.23 9.35 -6.86
CA ARG A 100 -3.47 8.60 -5.62
C ARG A 100 -4.19 7.29 -5.90
N ALA A 101 -5.25 7.32 -6.70
CA ALA A 101 -6.01 6.13 -7.08
C ALA A 101 -5.12 5.10 -7.80
N ASP A 102 -4.32 5.55 -8.77
CA ASP A 102 -3.36 4.72 -9.52
C ASP A 102 -2.32 4.07 -8.58
N LEU A 103 -1.73 4.86 -7.68
CA LEU A 103 -0.75 4.36 -6.73
C LEU A 103 -1.36 3.32 -5.78
N ILE A 104 -2.57 3.53 -5.30
CA ILE A 104 -3.29 2.56 -4.46
C ILE A 104 -3.61 1.29 -5.24
N ALA A 105 -4.06 1.40 -6.49
CA ALA A 105 -4.30 0.24 -7.34
C ALA A 105 -3.03 -0.60 -7.54
N TYR A 106 -1.88 0.07 -7.74
CA TYR A 106 -0.59 -0.61 -7.83
C TYR A 106 -0.17 -1.27 -6.50
N LEU A 107 -0.32 -0.58 -5.37
CA LEU A 107 0.01 -1.14 -4.05
C LEU A 107 -0.87 -2.34 -3.73
N LYS A 108 -2.19 -2.27 -3.96
CA LYS A 108 -3.11 -3.40 -3.78
C LYS A 108 -2.71 -4.63 -4.57
N LYS A 109 -2.24 -4.43 -5.81
CA LYS A 109 -1.81 -5.52 -6.69
C LYS A 109 -0.48 -6.14 -6.27
N ASN A 110 0.46 -5.35 -5.75
CA ASN A 110 1.87 -5.77 -5.63
C ASN A 110 2.38 -5.89 -4.18
N ALA A 111 1.73 -5.24 -3.23
CA ALA A 111 2.08 -5.28 -1.81
C ALA A 111 1.40 -6.47 -1.10
N LYS A 112 1.44 -7.67 -1.70
CA LYS A 112 0.69 -8.84 -1.24
C LYS A 112 1.25 -9.43 0.06
N GLY A 113 0.36 -9.82 0.97
CA GLY A 113 0.67 -10.55 2.20
C GLY A 113 0.64 -12.07 2.05
N SER A 114 0.76 -12.82 3.15
CA SER A 114 0.72 -14.29 3.15
C SER A 114 -0.65 -14.90 2.89
N GLU A 115 -1.74 -14.17 3.11
CA GLU A 115 -3.12 -14.66 2.91
C GLU A 115 -3.63 -14.40 1.50
N ASP A 116 -3.34 -13.23 0.92
CA ASP A 116 -3.73 -12.89 -0.46
C ASP A 116 -3.01 -13.76 -1.51
N ALA A 117 -1.78 -14.21 -1.20
CA ALA A 117 -1.04 -15.12 -2.08
C ALA A 117 -1.76 -16.47 -2.22
N LYS A 118 -2.26 -17.02 -1.10
CA LYS A 118 -2.97 -18.31 -1.07
C LYS A 118 -4.29 -18.27 -1.83
N LEU A 119 -5.03 -17.16 -1.76
CA LEU A 119 -6.25 -16.96 -2.53
C LEU A 119 -5.99 -16.85 -4.05
N SER A 120 -4.86 -16.25 -4.45
CA SER A 120 -4.49 -16.19 -5.87
C SER A 120 -4.00 -17.53 -6.45
N GLU A 121 -3.27 -18.33 -5.67
CA GLU A 121 -2.88 -19.69 -6.06
C GLU A 121 -4.10 -20.63 -6.13
N ALA A 122 -5.01 -20.58 -5.13
CA ALA A 122 -6.24 -21.37 -5.14
C ALA A 122 -7.19 -20.99 -6.29
N GLY A 123 -7.24 -19.70 -6.65
CA GLY A 123 -8.02 -19.21 -7.79
C GLY A 123 -7.46 -19.65 -9.15
N GLN A 124 -6.13 -19.74 -9.28
CA GLN A 124 -5.47 -20.27 -10.49
C GLN A 124 -5.65 -21.79 -10.62
N GLN A 125 -5.59 -22.53 -9.51
CA GLN A 125 -5.77 -23.98 -9.52
C GLN A 125 -7.20 -24.42 -9.87
N ARG A 126 -8.21 -23.58 -9.61
CA ARG A 126 -9.61 -23.82 -10.03
C ARG A 126 -9.83 -23.66 -11.54
N LEU A 127 -8.99 -22.88 -12.23
CA LEU A 127 -9.08 -22.66 -13.68
C LEU A 127 -8.33 -23.73 -14.50
N GLU A 128 -7.43 -24.50 -13.88
CA GLU A 128 -6.68 -25.57 -14.57
C GLU A 128 -7.30 -26.97 -14.49
N LEU A 129 -8.38 -27.17 -13.70
CA LEU A 129 -9.17 -28.39 -13.76
C LEU A 129 -10.10 -28.34 -14.99
N LYS A 130 -9.53 -28.62 -16.16
CA LYS A 130 -10.30 -29.01 -17.35
C LYS A 130 -11.24 -30.16 -16.96
N PRO A 131 -12.53 -30.12 -17.33
CA PRO A 131 -13.41 -31.26 -17.10
C PRO A 131 -12.82 -32.47 -17.83
N LEU A 132 -12.49 -33.51 -17.06
CA LEU A 132 -12.19 -34.83 -17.61
C LEU A 132 -13.43 -35.27 -18.41
N ARG A 133 -13.20 -35.61 -19.67
CA ARG A 133 -14.20 -36.27 -20.54
C ARG A 133 -14.58 -37.63 -19.97
#